data_AF-A0AA39WGY3-F1
#
_entry.id   AF-A0AA39WGY3-F1
#
_cell.length_a   1.000
_cell.length_b   1.000
_cell.length_c   1.000
_cell.angle_alpha   90.00
_cell.angle_beta   90.00
_cell.angle_gamma   90.00
#
_symmetry.space_group_name_H-M   'P 1'
#
loop_
_entity.id
_entity.type
_entity.pdbx_description
1 polymer ?
#
loop_
_entity_poly.entity_id
_entity_poly.type
_entity_poly.pdbx_seq_one_letter_code
_entity_poly.pdbx_strand_id
1 'polypeptide(L)'
;MPPPSQIFPAKDLLSQVQIGPDGRKRKTADGRGIDLAKDCELLSLLQYECHVLHPGIRDSPVQCWPITRWFRRCQDMNGRFTVETTAWEGTAEAASGSTTSTPGAQSNHQVPTEQASKTSQRLVTAINHI
;
A
#
# COMPACT_ATOMS: atom_id res chain seq x y z
N MET A 1 -12.94 -6.24 -19.63
CA MET A 1 -11.68 -6.74 -19.05
C MET A 1 -10.99 -5.58 -18.35
N PRO A 2 -10.54 -5.69 -17.09
CA PRO A 2 -9.83 -4.61 -16.42
C PRO A 2 -8.50 -4.31 -17.13
N PRO A 3 -8.09 -3.03 -17.22
CA PRO A 3 -6.83 -2.65 -17.86
C PRO A 3 -5.63 -3.18 -17.04
N PRO A 4 -4.45 -3.36 -17.67
CA PRO A 4 -3.24 -3.73 -16.95
C PRO A 4 -2.95 -2.72 -15.83
N SER A 5 -2.85 -3.22 -14.60
CA SER A 5 -2.44 -2.40 -13.47
C SER A 5 -0.92 -2.31 -13.42
N GLN A 6 -0.42 -1.08 -13.38
CA GLN A 6 1.01 -0.84 -13.16
C GLN A 6 1.38 -1.14 -11.71
N ILE A 7 2.47 -1.87 -11.56
CA ILE A 7 3.00 -2.31 -10.28
C ILE A 7 4.22 -1.43 -9.96
N PHE A 8 4.22 -0.76 -8.82
CA PHE A 8 5.33 0.09 -8.39
C PHE A 8 5.53 0.04 -6.86
N PRO A 9 6.71 0.42 -6.34
CA PRO A 9 6.97 0.47 -4.91
C PRO A 9 6.08 1.48 -4.18
N ALA A 10 5.60 1.13 -2.98
CA ALA A 10 4.70 2.00 -2.20
C ALA A 10 5.23 3.43 -1.97
N LYS A 11 6.56 3.64 -1.88
CA LYS A 11 7.18 4.97 -1.74
C LYS A 11 6.91 5.90 -2.92
N ASP A 12 6.68 5.33 -4.11
CA ASP A 12 6.45 6.08 -5.34
C ASP A 12 4.96 6.39 -5.56
N LEU A 13 4.09 6.00 -4.62
CA LEU A 13 2.63 6.21 -4.71
C LEU A 13 2.26 7.67 -4.96
N LEU A 14 2.88 8.60 -4.25
CA LEU A 14 2.56 10.03 -4.34
C LEU A 14 2.90 10.63 -5.72
N SER A 15 3.91 10.09 -6.42
CA SER A 15 4.25 10.52 -7.77
C SER A 15 3.40 9.79 -8.82
N GLN A 16 3.20 8.48 -8.65
CA GLN A 16 2.44 7.65 -9.58
C GLN A 16 0.95 8.01 -9.65
N VAL A 17 0.34 8.41 -8.53
CA VAL A 17 -1.06 8.86 -8.53
C VAL A 17 -1.28 10.10 -9.39
N GLN A 18 -0.24 10.91 -9.61
CA GLN A 18 -0.34 12.09 -10.48
C GLN A 18 -0.42 11.73 -11.95
N ILE A 19 -0.16 10.48 -12.34
CA ILE A 19 -0.14 10.05 -13.74
C ILE A 19 -1.42 9.26 -14.05
N GLY A 20 -2.09 9.67 -15.12
CA GLY A 20 -3.28 9.02 -15.65
C GLY A 20 -2.94 7.74 -16.41
N PRO A 21 -3.96 6.92 -16.74
CA PRO A 21 -3.77 5.73 -17.56
C PRO A 21 -3.27 6.04 -18.98
N ASP A 22 -3.41 7.29 -19.44
CA ASP A 22 -2.89 7.80 -20.70
C ASP A 22 -1.40 8.22 -20.63
N GLY A 23 -0.76 8.04 -19.47
CA GLY A 23 0.61 8.46 -19.21
C GLY A 23 0.77 9.97 -19.02
N ARG A 24 -0.31 10.75 -19.03
CA ARG A 24 -0.26 12.20 -18.82
C ARG A 24 -0.52 12.54 -17.36
N LYS A 25 -0.07 13.72 -16.94
CA LYS A 25 -0.36 14.21 -15.59
C LYS A 25 -1.86 14.47 -15.43
N ARG A 26 -2.46 13.89 -14.39
CA ARG A 26 -3.83 14.17 -13.97
C ARG A 26 -3.98 15.64 -13.59
N LYS A 27 -5.13 16.20 -13.91
CA LYS A 27 -5.51 17.56 -13.56
C LYS A 27 -6.71 17.50 -12.64
N THR A 28 -6.63 18.22 -11.52
CA THR A 28 -7.81 18.52 -10.70
C THR A 28 -8.56 19.71 -11.30
N ALA A 29 -9.80 19.96 -10.86
CA ALA A 29 -10.56 21.14 -11.29
C ALA A 29 -9.80 22.45 -11.02
N ASP A 30 -9.04 22.50 -9.93
CA ASP A 30 -8.22 23.66 -9.54
C ASP A 30 -6.87 23.73 -10.27
N GLY A 31 -6.56 22.78 -11.15
CA GLY A 31 -5.27 22.68 -11.84
C GLY A 31 -4.09 22.24 -10.96
N ARG A 32 -4.33 21.94 -9.67
CA ARG A 32 -3.32 21.42 -8.73
C ARG A 32 -3.12 19.90 -8.89
N GLY A 33 -2.03 19.39 -8.35
CA GLY A 33 -1.85 17.94 -8.15
C GLY A 33 -2.78 17.39 -7.07
N ILE A 34 -2.95 16.07 -7.05
CA ILE A 34 -3.82 15.35 -6.10
C ILE A 34 -3.05 15.12 -4.80
N ASP A 35 -3.58 15.58 -3.67
CA ASP A 35 -3.09 15.24 -2.33
C ASP A 35 -3.95 14.09 -1.76
N LEU A 36 -3.38 12.87 -1.70
CA LEU A 36 -4.11 11.67 -1.26
C LEU A 36 -4.73 11.81 0.13
N ALA A 37 -4.09 12.55 1.04
CA ALA A 37 -4.55 12.67 2.41
C ALA A 37 -5.73 13.65 2.54
N LYS A 38 -5.75 14.69 1.71
CA LYS A 38 -6.72 15.79 1.79
C LYS A 38 -7.85 15.67 0.79
N ASP A 39 -7.53 15.27 -0.44
CA ASP A 39 -8.45 15.33 -1.58
C ASP A 39 -9.19 13.99 -1.81
N CYS A 40 -8.74 12.90 -1.15
CA CYS A 40 -9.28 11.56 -1.38
C CYS A 40 -9.82 10.91 -0.11
N GLU A 41 -11.01 10.34 -0.23
CA GLU A 41 -11.69 9.61 0.84
C GLU A 41 -11.00 8.26 1.09
N LEU A 42 -10.71 7.96 2.37
CA LEU A 42 -10.15 6.67 2.78
C LEU A 42 -11.27 5.65 2.98
N LEU A 43 -11.13 4.51 2.30
CA LEU A 43 -12.04 3.37 2.34
C LEU A 43 -11.28 2.13 2.80
N SER A 44 -11.96 1.26 3.55
CA SER A 44 -11.43 -0.05 3.96
C SER A 44 -12.26 -1.18 3.37
N LEU A 45 -11.59 -2.27 2.99
CA LEU A 45 -12.21 -3.51 2.57
C LEU A 45 -11.57 -4.68 3.33
N LEU A 46 -12.37 -5.42 4.08
CA LEU A 46 -11.94 -6.68 4.68
C LEU A 46 -11.96 -7.77 3.61
N GLN A 47 -10.80 -8.35 3.33
CA GLN A 47 -10.65 -9.53 2.48
C GLN A 47 -10.10 -10.69 3.31
N TYR A 48 -10.09 -11.89 2.73
CA TYR A 48 -9.44 -13.05 3.32
C TYR A 48 -8.36 -13.53 2.38
N GLU A 49 -7.17 -13.71 2.91
CA GLU A 49 -6.09 -14.39 2.22
C GLU A 49 -6.10 -15.85 2.66
N CYS A 50 -6.22 -16.75 1.70
CA CYS A 50 -6.40 -18.19 1.93
C CYS A 50 -5.25 -18.97 1.32
N HIS A 51 -4.67 -19.88 2.08
CA HIS A 51 -3.61 -20.78 1.64
C HIS A 51 -4.01 -22.22 1.86
N VAL A 52 -3.74 -23.08 0.86
CA VAL A 52 -3.86 -24.53 1.00
C VAL A 52 -2.63 -25.01 1.76
N LEU A 53 -2.82 -25.64 2.92
CA LEU A 53 -1.71 -25.99 3.81
C LEU A 53 -0.75 -27.02 3.20
N HIS A 54 -1.31 -27.99 2.48
CA HIS A 54 -0.58 -29.09 1.85
C HIS A 54 -1.05 -29.26 0.40
N PRO A 55 -0.60 -28.42 -0.55
CA PRO A 55 -1.13 -28.38 -1.91
C PRO A 55 -0.92 -29.68 -2.73
N GLY A 56 -0.09 -30.61 -2.25
CA GLY A 56 0.10 -31.93 -2.86
C GLY A 56 -0.81 -33.05 -2.33
N ILE A 57 -1.62 -32.78 -1.31
CA ILE A 57 -2.50 -33.78 -0.67
C ILE A 57 -3.95 -33.48 -1.06
N ARG A 58 -4.69 -34.50 -1.52
CA ARG A 58 -6.14 -34.36 -1.78
C ARG A 58 -6.84 -33.98 -0.49
N ASP A 59 -7.82 -33.08 -0.59
CA ASP A 59 -8.62 -32.60 0.54
C ASP A 59 -7.77 -31.94 1.65
N SER A 60 -6.63 -31.34 1.29
CA SER A 60 -5.84 -30.53 2.22
C SER A 60 -6.68 -29.41 2.82
N PRO A 61 -6.56 -29.14 4.14
CA PRO A 61 -7.19 -27.98 4.75
C PRO A 61 -6.77 -26.67 4.08
N VAL A 62 -7.70 -25.73 4.03
CA VAL A 62 -7.49 -24.34 3.62
C VAL A 62 -7.53 -23.48 4.87
N GLN A 63 -6.48 -22.68 5.08
CA GLN A 63 -6.43 -21.73 6.17
C GLN A 63 -6.56 -20.32 5.59
N CYS A 64 -7.53 -19.56 6.11
CA CYS A 64 -7.77 -18.18 5.71
C CYS A 64 -7.54 -17.24 6.89
N TRP A 65 -6.94 -16.09 6.64
CA TRP A 65 -6.82 -15.02 7.63
C TRP A 65 -7.40 -13.71 7.09
N PRO A 66 -8.01 -12.90 7.96
CA PRO A 66 -8.52 -11.60 7.57
C PRO A 66 -7.36 -10.67 7.20
N ILE A 67 -7.50 -9.96 6.09
CA ILE A 67 -6.61 -8.89 5.64
C ILE A 67 -7.43 -7.64 5.36
N THR A 68 -7.10 -6.52 6.02
CA THR A 68 -7.72 -5.23 5.73
C THR A 68 -6.96 -4.54 4.61
N ARG A 69 -7.64 -4.26 3.50
CA ARG A 69 -7.10 -3.47 2.38
C ARG A 69 -7.63 -2.06 2.45
N TRP A 70 -6.76 -1.10 2.21
CA TRP A 70 -7.09 0.32 2.24
C TRP A 70 -7.08 0.89 0.83
N PHE A 71 -8.02 1.77 0.55
CA PHE A 71 -8.18 2.42 -0.74
C PHE A 71 -8.44 3.91 -0.56
N ARG A 72 -7.89 4.73 -1.44
CA ARG A 72 -8.24 6.15 -1.56
C ARG A 72 -9.12 6.34 -2.79
N ARG A 73 -10.32 6.88 -2.60
CA ARG A 73 -11.21 7.29 -3.70
C ARG A 73 -10.98 8.76 -4.01
N CYS A 74 -10.48 9.02 -5.21
CA CYS A 74 -10.05 10.34 -5.67
C CYS A 74 -10.91 10.83 -6.85
N GLN A 75 -10.77 12.11 -7.19
CA GLN A 75 -11.42 12.72 -8.35
C GLN A 75 -10.42 13.59 -9.13
N ASP A 76 -10.40 13.43 -10.44
CA ASP A 76 -9.70 14.32 -11.38
C ASP A 76 -10.69 14.85 -12.44
N MET A 77 -10.18 15.59 -13.44
CA MET A 77 -11.00 16.11 -14.54
C MET A 77 -11.64 15.01 -15.41
N ASN A 78 -11.06 13.81 -15.44
CA ASN A 78 -11.55 12.68 -16.23
C ASN A 78 -12.57 11.83 -15.44
N GLY A 79 -12.70 12.04 -14.12
CA GLY A 79 -13.71 11.41 -13.29
C GLY A 79 -13.17 10.91 -11.96
N ARG A 80 -13.90 9.95 -11.37
CA ARG A 80 -13.50 9.30 -10.11
C ARG A 80 -12.60 8.10 -10.40
N PHE A 81 -11.64 7.87 -9.53
CA PHE A 81 -10.78 6.69 -9.59
C PHE A 81 -10.38 6.24 -8.19
N THR A 82 -9.89 5.00 -8.09
CA THR A 82 -9.52 4.38 -6.82
C THR A 82 -8.07 3.94 -6.85
N VAL A 83 -7.37 4.14 -5.74
CA VAL A 83 -5.98 3.72 -5.56
C VAL A 83 -5.91 2.82 -4.35
N GLU A 84 -5.35 1.62 -4.49
CA GLU A 84 -5.03 0.81 -3.31
C GLU A 84 -3.89 1.47 -2.54
N THR A 85 -4.06 1.72 -1.25
CA THR A 85 -3.06 2.39 -0.40
C THR A 85 -2.65 1.54 0.80
N THR A 86 -3.01 0.25 0.83
CA THR A 86 -2.71 -0.67 1.94
C THR A 86 -1.26 -0.58 2.43
N ALA A 87 -0.30 -0.59 1.51
CA ALA A 87 1.13 -0.52 1.84
C ALA A 87 1.61 0.88 2.28
N TRP A 88 0.88 1.94 1.92
CA TRP A 88 1.20 3.32 2.26
C TRP A 88 0.64 3.72 3.62
N GLU A 89 -0.62 3.37 3.91
CA GLU A 89 -1.24 3.66 5.22
C GLU A 89 -0.49 2.93 6.35
N GLY A 90 -0.07 1.67 6.11
CA GLY A 90 0.69 0.87 7.09
C GLY A 90 2.08 1.44 7.43
N THR A 91 2.65 2.31 6.59
CA THR A 91 3.91 3.02 6.90
C THR A 91 3.70 4.30 7.72
N ALA A 92 2.55 4.96 7.59
CA ALA A 92 2.23 6.19 8.33
C ALA A 92 1.85 5.90 9.79
N GLU A 93 1.15 4.80 10.05
CA GLU A 93 0.88 4.34 11.43
C GLU A 93 2.17 3.91 12.14
N ALA A 94 3.11 3.25 11.45
CA ALA A 94 4.41 2.87 12.01
C ALA A 94 5.29 4.09 12.37
N ALA A 95 5.19 5.19 11.62
CA ALA A 95 5.95 6.42 11.87
C ALA A 95 5.42 7.24 13.07
N SER A 96 4.16 7.03 13.46
CA SER A 96 3.49 7.82 14.50
C SER A 96 3.55 7.18 15.90
N GLY A 97 4.18 6.00 16.04
CA GLY A 97 4.15 5.17 17.25
C GLY A 97 5.43 5.14 18.10
N SER A 98 6.40 6.03 17.92
CA SER A 98 7.67 5.99 18.70
C SER A 98 8.01 7.30 19.43
N THR A 99 7.10 7.79 20.26
CA THR A 99 7.45 8.79 21.29
C THR A 99 6.84 8.39 22.63
N THR A 100 7.50 7.45 23.30
CA THR A 100 7.45 7.36 24.77
C THR A 100 8.89 7.15 25.26
N SER A 101 9.39 8.18 25.91
CA SER A 101 10.67 8.28 26.60
C SER A 101 10.59 7.71 28.01
N THR A 102 11.59 6.95 28.47
CA THR A 102 12.24 7.05 29.82
C THR A 102 13.48 6.12 29.91
N PRO A 103 14.42 6.30 30.87
CA PRO A 103 15.85 6.39 30.55
C PRO A 103 16.72 5.29 31.22
N GLY A 104 17.86 5.02 30.59
CA GLY A 104 19.11 4.63 31.26
C GLY A 104 19.24 3.22 31.85
N ALA A 105 19.99 2.35 31.17
CA ALA A 105 21.03 1.51 31.76
C ALA A 105 21.92 0.89 30.66
N GLN A 106 23.20 0.76 30.97
CA GLN A 106 24.34 0.53 30.07
C GLN A 106 24.47 -0.94 29.59
N SER A 107 25.12 -1.13 28.42
CA SER A 107 26.35 -1.94 28.26
C SER A 107 26.45 -2.69 26.91
N ASN A 108 27.32 -2.14 26.07
CA ASN A 108 28.38 -2.78 25.25
C ASN A 108 28.16 -4.09 24.45
N HIS A 109 28.61 -3.99 23.20
CA HIS A 109 29.38 -4.96 22.39
C HIS A 109 28.69 -5.86 21.33
N GLN A 110 29.24 -5.70 20.11
CA GLN A 110 29.53 -6.67 19.05
C GLN A 110 28.58 -6.86 17.85
N VAL A 111 29.04 -6.32 16.71
CA VAL A 111 28.81 -6.71 15.30
C VAL A 111 29.62 -8.01 15.02
N PRO A 112 29.39 -8.84 13.97
CA PRO A 112 28.44 -8.78 12.83
C PRO A 112 27.61 -10.07 12.61
N THR A 113 26.50 -10.00 11.87
CA THR A 113 26.38 -10.86 10.67
C THR A 113 25.33 -10.33 9.70
N GLU A 114 25.80 -10.16 8.47
CA GLU A 114 25.10 -9.83 7.25
C GLU A 114 23.97 -10.84 6.99
N GLN A 115 22.73 -10.43 7.20
CA GLN A 115 21.58 -11.07 6.56
C GLN A 115 20.90 -10.02 5.70
N ALA A 116 21.09 -10.19 4.39
CA ALA A 116 20.44 -9.42 3.35
C ALA A 116 18.92 -9.42 3.58
N SER A 117 18.45 -8.32 4.17
CA SER A 117 17.04 -7.99 4.28
C SER A 117 16.50 -7.89 2.86
N LYS A 118 15.78 -8.94 2.44
CA LYS A 118 14.97 -8.91 1.23
C LYS A 118 14.04 -7.72 1.39
N THR A 119 14.39 -6.63 0.72
CA THR A 119 13.55 -5.45 0.58
C THR A 119 12.30 -5.94 -0.13
N SER A 120 11.30 -6.32 0.67
CA SER A 120 9.97 -6.62 0.21
C SER A 120 9.40 -5.29 -0.25
N GLN A 121 9.67 -4.98 -1.53
CA GLN A 121 9.02 -3.88 -2.21
C GLN A 121 7.54 -4.27 -2.24
N ARG A 122 6.79 -3.76 -1.26
CA ARG A 122 5.34 -3.94 -1.21
C ARG A 122 4.75 -3.16 -2.37
N LEU A 123 4.24 -3.92 -3.31
CA LEU A 123 3.74 -3.44 -4.59
C LEU A 123 2.33 -2.88 -4.40
N VAL A 124 2.04 -1.77 -5.08
CA VAL A 124 0.72 -1.13 -5.07
C VAL A 124 0.04 -1.30 -6.42
N THR A 125 -1.28 -1.50 -6.40
CA THR A 125 -2.13 -1.65 -7.60
C THR A 125 -3.07 -0.45 -7.73
N ALA A 126 -3.02 0.26 -8.85
CA ALA A 126 -4.07 1.23 -9.20
C ALA A 126 -5.22 0.51 -9.94
N ILE A 127 -6.45 0.64 -9.44
CA ILE A 127 -7.65 0.03 -10.04
C ILE A 127 -8.52 1.16 -10.60
N ASN A 128 -8.57 1.27 -11.93
CA ASN A 128 -9.45 2.21 -12.62
C ASN A 128 -10.84 1.56 -12.79
N HIS A 129 -11.89 2.23 -12.33
CA HIS A 129 -13.28 1.89 -12.67
C HIS A 129 -13.77 2.82 -13.80
N ILE A 130 -14.39 2.22 -14.82
CA ILE A 130 -15.12 2.90 -15.91
C ILE A 130 -16.54 3.17 -15.43
#